data_AF-A0A351MGW6-F1
#
_entry.id   AF-A0A351MGW6-F1
#
_cell.length_a   1.000
_cell.length_b   1.000
_cell.length_c   1.000
_cell.angle_alpha   90.00
_cell.angle_beta   90.00
_cell.angle_gamma   90.00
#
_symmetry.space_group_name_H-M   'P 1'
#
loop_
_entity.id
_entity.type
_entity.pdbx_description
1 polymer ?
#
loop_
_entity_poly.entity_id
_entity_poly.type
_entity_poly.pdbx_seq_one_letter_code
_entity_poly.pdbx_strand_id
1 'polypeptide(L)'
;DRAHSRDMEPMVGGHLDAFYYQLVDFVRRFKGVASAPPPAARRSLAPGAGAAAWAAVPPVVVDESHDEARRDHPGYGSQPAYVNNTGRNDLVAARVIHNAETVTFQVECREPITPSTDPTWMWLLLDVDGRRETGWEGYDFMLNRRLADPTITIVEAWQGPGFTWREVGQAPLYLDGASLAVELPRTLLGLTGDPFAVDFKWVDNPVVEGDLMAFLTNGDALPNGRFNYRYRGQ
;
A
#
# COMPACT_ATOMS: atom_id res chain seq x y z
N ASP A 1 -31.74 -2.01 3.62
CA ASP A 1 -32.03 -0.66 3.14
C ASP A 1 -30.91 0.27 3.61
N ARG A 2 -30.25 0.99 2.69
CA ARG A 2 -29.13 1.92 2.97
C ARG A 2 -29.53 3.38 2.73
N ALA A 3 -30.77 3.65 2.32
CA ALA A 3 -31.23 4.97 1.86
C ALA A 3 -31.49 5.98 2.99
N HIS A 4 -31.34 5.58 4.25
CA HIS A 4 -31.64 6.42 5.42
C HIS A 4 -30.42 6.74 6.29
N SER A 5 -29.20 6.32 5.87
CA SER A 5 -27.98 6.75 6.55
C SER A 5 -27.79 8.25 6.36
N ARG A 6 -27.64 9.00 7.46
CA ARG A 6 -27.26 10.42 7.44
C ARG A 6 -25.76 10.62 7.64
N ASP A 7 -25.04 9.51 7.84
CA ASP A 7 -23.62 9.48 8.12
C ASP A 7 -22.84 8.99 6.89
N MET A 8 -21.61 9.46 6.77
CA MET A 8 -20.65 9.11 5.75
C MET A 8 -19.36 8.49 6.30
N GLU A 9 -19.22 8.43 7.63
CA GLU A 9 -18.10 7.77 8.28
C GLU A 9 -18.07 6.27 7.94
N PRO A 10 -16.87 5.69 7.70
CA PRO A 10 -16.76 4.26 7.46
C PRO A 10 -17.31 3.42 8.62
N MET A 11 -18.06 2.36 8.32
CA MET A 11 -18.63 1.48 9.35
C MET A 11 -18.32 -0.01 9.14
N VAL A 12 -18.00 -0.70 10.24
CA VAL A 12 -17.90 -2.17 10.28
C VAL A 12 -19.29 -2.80 10.20
N GLY A 13 -19.44 -3.86 9.40
CA GLY A 13 -20.68 -4.66 9.32
C GLY A 13 -21.86 -4.00 8.60
N GLY A 14 -21.68 -2.81 8.02
CA GLY A 14 -22.74 -2.07 7.34
C GLY A 14 -22.42 -1.69 5.90
N HIS A 15 -22.33 -0.39 5.63
CA HIS A 15 -22.05 0.13 4.28
C HIS A 15 -20.55 0.34 3.99
N LEU A 16 -19.68 -0.12 4.90
CA LEU A 16 -18.22 0.04 4.80
C LEU A 16 -17.89 1.52 4.65
N ASP A 17 -17.04 1.90 3.71
CA ASP A 17 -16.65 3.28 3.39
C ASP A 17 -17.34 3.81 2.12
N ALA A 18 -18.44 3.18 1.67
CA ALA A 18 -19.03 3.45 0.35
C ALA A 18 -19.44 4.92 0.16
N PHE A 19 -20.04 5.55 1.18
CA PHE A 19 -20.46 6.96 1.12
C PHE A 19 -19.27 7.92 1.16
N TYR A 20 -18.19 7.58 1.86
CA TYR A 20 -16.95 8.35 1.82
C TYR A 20 -16.35 8.36 0.41
N TYR A 21 -16.30 7.20 -0.26
CA TYR A 21 -15.84 7.11 -1.64
C TYR A 21 -16.71 7.89 -2.63
N GLN A 22 -18.03 7.85 -2.44
CA GLN A 22 -18.95 8.64 -3.26
C GLN A 22 -18.71 10.15 -3.08
N LEU A 23 -18.48 10.61 -1.85
CA LEU A 23 -18.08 12.00 -1.60
C LEU A 23 -16.79 12.34 -2.36
N VAL A 24 -15.75 11.51 -2.23
CA VAL A 24 -14.46 11.76 -2.86
C VAL A 24 -14.59 11.82 -4.39
N ASP A 25 -15.37 10.93 -5.00
CA ASP A 25 -15.67 10.98 -6.44
C ASP A 25 -16.33 12.31 -6.84
N PHE A 26 -17.38 12.74 -6.12
CA PHE A 26 -18.05 14.00 -6.40
C PHE A 26 -17.17 15.23 -6.15
N VAL A 27 -16.33 15.22 -5.12
CA VAL A 27 -15.34 16.28 -4.90
C VAL A 27 -14.40 16.37 -6.10
N ARG A 28 -13.81 15.24 -6.53
CA ARG A 28 -12.91 15.20 -7.69
C ARG A 28 -13.59 15.67 -8.98
N ARG A 29 -14.84 15.26 -9.20
CA ARG A 29 -15.61 15.60 -10.40
C ARG A 29 -16.05 17.07 -10.46
N PHE A 30 -16.51 17.63 -9.34
CA PHE A 30 -17.20 18.92 -9.34
C PHE A 30 -16.38 20.06 -8.73
N LYS A 31 -15.53 19.78 -7.73
CA LYS A 31 -14.62 20.77 -7.15
C LYS A 31 -13.23 20.73 -7.79
N GLY A 32 -12.85 19.55 -8.31
CA GLY A 32 -11.54 19.31 -8.87
C GLY A 32 -10.52 18.92 -7.79
N VAL A 33 -9.41 18.35 -8.25
CA VAL A 33 -8.20 18.08 -7.47
C VAL A 33 -6.99 18.46 -8.33
N ALA A 34 -5.81 18.53 -7.72
CA ALA A 34 -4.58 18.71 -8.49
C ALA A 34 -4.44 17.62 -9.57
N SER A 35 -3.93 18.01 -10.74
CA SER A 35 -3.61 17.06 -11.81
C SER A 35 -2.57 16.05 -11.33
N ALA A 36 -2.69 14.82 -11.81
CA ALA A 36 -1.66 13.81 -11.59
C ALA A 36 -0.31 14.29 -12.17
N PRO A 37 0.82 13.97 -11.51
CA PRO A 37 2.15 14.24 -12.06
C PRO A 37 2.32 13.61 -13.47
N PRO A 38 3.17 14.19 -14.33
CA PRO A 38 3.52 13.56 -15.59
C PRO A 38 4.24 12.23 -15.34
N PRO A 39 4.25 11.30 -16.32
CA PRO A 39 5.01 10.06 -16.20
C PRO A 39 6.48 10.33 -15.87
N ALA A 40 7.02 9.57 -14.92
CA ALA A 40 8.41 9.67 -14.51
C ALA A 40 9.31 9.13 -15.61
N ALA A 41 10.44 9.79 -15.84
CA ALA A 41 11.51 9.24 -16.68
C ALA A 41 12.30 8.16 -15.93
N ARG A 42 12.96 7.29 -16.68
CA ARG A 42 13.85 6.25 -16.13
C ARG A 42 14.89 6.82 -15.16
N ARG A 43 15.10 6.10 -14.06
CA ARG A 43 16.09 6.39 -13.00
C ARG A 43 16.54 5.08 -12.36
N SER A 44 17.84 4.97 -12.11
CA SER A 44 18.42 3.86 -11.35
C SER A 44 19.12 4.38 -10.11
N LEU A 45 19.09 3.58 -9.05
CA LEU A 45 19.93 3.71 -7.87
C LEU A 45 20.75 2.42 -7.74
N ALA A 46 21.83 2.46 -6.95
CA ALA A 46 22.56 1.24 -6.62
C ALA A 46 21.67 0.31 -5.75
N PRO A 47 21.82 -1.02 -5.86
CA PRO A 47 21.19 -1.96 -4.94
C PRO A 47 21.48 -1.58 -3.48
N GLY A 48 20.44 -1.55 -2.64
CA GLY A 48 20.58 -1.15 -1.24
C GLY A 48 21.01 0.30 -1.02
N ALA A 49 20.79 1.19 -1.99
CA ALA A 49 21.02 2.62 -1.80
C ALA A 49 20.20 3.13 -0.60
N GLY A 50 20.89 3.75 0.36
CA GLY A 50 20.28 4.24 1.60
C GLY A 50 19.53 5.56 1.45
N ALA A 51 19.03 6.07 2.58
CA ALA A 51 18.14 7.24 2.66
C ALA A 51 18.62 8.47 1.87
N ALA A 52 19.93 8.77 1.87
CA ALA A 52 20.46 9.94 1.17
C ALA A 52 20.26 9.89 -0.35
N ALA A 53 20.32 8.70 -0.95
CA ALA A 53 20.07 8.53 -2.38
C ALA A 53 18.57 8.67 -2.70
N TRP A 54 17.72 8.11 -1.85
CA TRP A 54 16.27 8.21 -1.97
C TRP A 54 15.72 9.61 -1.73
N ALA A 55 16.40 10.44 -0.93
CA ALA A 55 16.01 11.84 -0.72
C ALA A 55 16.01 12.68 -2.02
N ALA A 56 16.77 12.28 -3.04
CA ALA A 56 16.76 12.92 -4.36
C ALA A 56 15.65 12.41 -5.30
N VAL A 57 14.93 11.36 -4.90
CA VAL A 57 13.76 10.82 -5.61
C VAL A 57 12.51 11.52 -5.10
N PRO A 58 11.78 12.26 -5.95
CA PRO A 58 10.52 12.87 -5.55
C PRO A 58 9.56 11.79 -5.04
N PRO A 59 8.93 11.98 -3.87
CA PRO A 59 7.92 11.05 -3.40
C PRO A 59 6.76 10.97 -4.38
N VAL A 60 6.24 9.76 -4.56
CA VAL A 60 4.91 9.59 -5.16
C VAL A 60 3.87 10.18 -4.21
N VAL A 61 4.14 10.10 -2.90
CA VAL A 61 3.32 10.70 -1.84
C VAL A 61 4.11 10.94 -0.54
N VAL A 62 3.62 11.91 0.23
CA VAL A 62 3.91 12.11 1.66
C VAL A 62 2.57 11.96 2.39
N ASP A 63 2.49 11.08 3.37
CA ASP A 63 1.30 10.90 4.22
C ASP A 63 1.39 11.73 5.51
N GLU A 64 0.26 11.84 6.21
CA GLU A 64 0.23 12.45 7.54
C GLU A 64 0.86 11.51 8.56
N SER A 65 1.92 11.95 9.22
CA SER A 65 2.54 11.19 10.32
C SER A 65 1.59 11.02 11.51
N HIS A 66 1.77 9.93 12.27
CA HIS A 66 0.98 9.60 13.48
C HIS A 66 -0.44 9.10 13.20
N ASP A 67 -0.69 8.52 12.04
CA ASP A 67 -1.99 7.91 11.71
C ASP A 67 -2.02 6.38 11.91
N GLU A 68 -0.88 5.77 12.25
CA GLU A 68 -0.80 4.36 12.58
C GLU A 68 -1.79 3.98 13.70
N ALA A 69 -2.42 2.80 13.62
CA ALA A 69 -3.50 2.38 14.52
C ALA A 69 -3.04 2.24 15.98
N ARG A 70 -3.05 3.36 16.69
CA ARG A 70 -2.79 3.53 18.13
C ARG A 70 -3.95 4.29 18.74
N ARG A 71 -5.04 3.56 18.97
CA ARG A 71 -6.29 4.11 19.50
C ARG A 71 -6.42 3.70 20.96
N ASP A 72 -6.61 4.67 21.82
CA ASP A 72 -6.96 4.46 23.23
C ASP A 72 -7.96 5.55 23.61
N HIS A 73 -9.24 5.20 23.55
CA HIS A 73 -10.31 6.15 23.81
C HIS A 73 -11.35 5.54 24.75
N PRO A 74 -11.88 6.31 25.73
CA PRO A 74 -12.97 5.84 26.55
C PRO A 74 -14.18 5.47 25.69
N GLY A 75 -14.84 4.38 26.07
CA GLY A 75 -16.12 4.00 25.48
C GLY A 75 -17.22 4.99 25.85
N TYR A 76 -18.27 5.05 25.03
CA TYR A 76 -19.45 5.86 25.36
C TYR A 76 -20.42 5.10 26.27
N GLY A 77 -20.83 5.74 27.37
CA GLY A 77 -21.79 5.17 28.32
C GLY A 77 -21.22 3.94 29.04
N SER A 78 -21.87 2.80 28.87
CA SER A 78 -21.46 1.52 29.46
C SER A 78 -20.58 0.66 28.54
N GLN A 79 -20.17 1.18 27.38
CA GLN A 79 -19.31 0.46 26.45
C GLN A 79 -17.87 0.41 26.98
N PRO A 80 -17.13 -0.69 26.75
CA PRO A 80 -15.73 -0.75 27.12
C PRO A 80 -14.91 0.29 26.37
N ALA A 81 -13.74 0.65 26.92
CA ALA A 81 -12.76 1.44 26.20
C ALA A 81 -12.40 0.79 24.87
N TYR A 82 -12.21 1.61 23.84
CA TYR A 82 -11.72 1.16 22.56
C TYR A 82 -10.20 1.32 22.53
N VAL A 83 -9.52 0.17 22.59
CA VAL A 83 -8.06 0.09 22.55
C VAL A 83 -7.63 -0.72 21.33
N ASN A 84 -6.78 -0.13 20.49
CA ASN A 84 -6.13 -0.79 19.37
C ASN A 84 -4.66 -0.37 19.31
N ASN A 85 -3.75 -1.33 19.49
CA ASN A 85 -2.30 -1.13 19.52
C ASN A 85 -1.60 -1.88 18.37
N THR A 86 -2.29 -2.06 17.25
CA THR A 86 -1.76 -2.81 16.10
C THR A 86 -0.79 -1.97 15.25
N GLY A 87 -0.82 -0.64 15.36
CA GLY A 87 0.09 0.28 14.68
C GLY A 87 1.53 0.15 15.19
N ARG A 88 2.39 -0.48 14.38
CA ARG A 88 3.81 -0.72 14.71
C ARG A 88 4.78 0.05 13.81
N ASN A 89 4.48 0.21 12.52
CA ASN A 89 5.21 1.04 11.57
C ASN A 89 4.27 2.15 11.09
N ASP A 90 4.69 3.41 11.23
CA ASP A 90 3.98 4.61 10.74
C ASP A 90 4.55 4.99 9.37
N LEU A 91 3.82 4.73 8.29
CA LEU A 91 4.23 4.81 6.90
C LEU A 91 4.05 6.25 6.38
N VAL A 92 5.14 6.99 6.24
CA VAL A 92 5.08 8.44 5.99
C VAL A 92 5.37 8.85 4.54
N ALA A 93 6.02 8.00 3.76
CA ALA A 93 6.29 8.31 2.34
C ALA A 93 6.50 7.05 1.50
N ALA A 94 6.14 7.16 0.22
CA ALA A 94 6.45 6.14 -0.77
C ALA A 94 7.11 6.75 -2.01
N ARG A 95 8.12 6.05 -2.53
CA ARG A 95 8.88 6.43 -3.72
C ARG A 95 8.93 5.28 -4.70
N VAL A 96 8.92 5.60 -5.99
CA VAL A 96 9.04 4.61 -7.04
C VAL A 96 10.01 5.10 -8.11
N ILE A 97 10.96 4.26 -8.47
CA ILE A 97 11.85 4.45 -9.62
C ILE A 97 11.71 3.26 -10.56
N HIS A 98 12.08 3.43 -11.81
CA HIS A 98 12.16 2.34 -12.77
C HIS A 98 13.28 2.58 -13.77
N ASN A 99 13.79 1.51 -14.35
CA ASN A 99 14.68 1.55 -15.51
C ASN A 99 14.16 0.56 -16.58
N ALA A 100 15.05 0.13 -17.49
CA ALA A 100 14.68 -0.80 -18.54
C ALA A 100 14.35 -2.21 -18.02
N GLU A 101 14.97 -2.63 -16.92
CA GLU A 101 14.84 -3.99 -16.37
C GLU A 101 13.94 -4.06 -15.13
N THR A 102 14.00 -3.06 -14.25
CA THR A 102 13.38 -3.11 -12.92
C THR A 102 12.46 -1.93 -12.62
N VAL A 103 11.53 -2.15 -11.70
CA VAL A 103 10.79 -1.13 -10.97
C VAL A 103 11.04 -1.35 -9.47
N THR A 104 11.37 -0.29 -8.75
CA THR A 104 11.72 -0.36 -7.33
C THR A 104 10.74 0.49 -6.53
N PHE A 105 10.04 -0.15 -5.59
CA PHE A 105 9.12 0.49 -4.68
C PHE A 105 9.82 0.67 -3.34
N GLN A 106 9.83 1.88 -2.80
CA GLN A 106 10.35 2.20 -1.48
C GLN A 106 9.25 2.78 -0.63
N VAL A 107 9.23 2.37 0.64
CA VAL A 107 8.43 2.97 1.71
C VAL A 107 9.38 3.46 2.80
N GLU A 108 9.02 4.59 3.39
CA GLU A 108 9.69 5.21 4.52
C GLU A 108 8.70 5.29 5.68
N CYS A 109 9.18 4.96 6.87
CA CYS A 109 8.44 5.04 8.12
C CYS A 109 8.98 6.20 8.97
N ARG A 110 8.17 6.67 9.93
CA ARG A 110 8.60 7.68 10.91
C ARG A 110 9.74 7.18 11.80
N GLU A 111 9.66 5.92 12.19
CA GLU A 111 10.59 5.23 13.09
C GLU A 111 11.26 4.05 12.37
N PRO A 112 12.37 3.50 12.90
CA PRO A 112 12.97 2.27 12.37
C PRO A 112 11.94 1.14 12.22
N ILE A 113 11.94 0.50 11.05
CA ILE A 113 10.96 -0.53 10.71
C ILE A 113 11.15 -1.75 11.61
N THR A 114 10.04 -2.33 12.08
CA THR A 114 10.05 -3.51 12.94
C THR A 114 10.65 -4.75 12.25
N PRO A 115 11.05 -5.79 13.00
CA PRO A 115 11.65 -6.99 12.42
C PRO A 115 10.75 -7.69 11.39
N SER A 116 11.35 -8.16 10.30
CA SER A 116 10.67 -8.86 9.20
C SER A 116 10.15 -10.26 9.55
N THR A 117 10.37 -10.71 10.80
CA THR A 117 9.85 -11.95 11.35
C THR A 117 8.42 -11.82 11.88
N ASP A 118 7.95 -10.59 12.07
CA ASP A 118 6.60 -10.38 12.56
C ASP A 118 5.55 -10.78 11.51
N PRO A 119 4.37 -11.27 11.92
CA PRO A 119 3.32 -11.62 10.97
C PRO A 119 2.79 -10.38 10.25
N THR A 120 2.28 -10.59 9.03
CA THR A 120 1.62 -9.57 8.21
C THR A 120 2.47 -8.29 8.03
N TRP A 121 3.77 -8.46 7.82
CA TRP A 121 4.78 -7.40 7.79
C TRP A 121 4.93 -6.74 6.42
N MET A 122 4.73 -5.43 6.39
CA MET A 122 5.08 -4.53 5.29
C MET A 122 4.69 -5.06 3.90
N TRP A 123 3.43 -5.46 3.72
CA TRP A 123 2.91 -5.93 2.44
C TRP A 123 2.97 -4.82 1.37
N LEU A 124 3.37 -5.20 0.17
CA LEU A 124 3.24 -4.38 -1.03
C LEU A 124 2.24 -5.05 -1.96
N LEU A 125 1.15 -4.36 -2.25
CA LEU A 125 0.07 -4.78 -3.14
C LEU A 125 0.17 -4.00 -4.45
N LEU A 126 0.08 -4.70 -5.58
CA LEU A 126 0.24 -4.11 -6.92
C LEU A 126 -0.94 -4.50 -7.82
N ASP A 127 -1.51 -3.50 -8.48
CA ASP A 127 -2.40 -3.61 -9.63
C ASP A 127 -1.61 -3.12 -10.85
N VAL A 128 -1.33 -4.02 -11.79
CA VAL A 128 -0.48 -3.72 -12.94
C VAL A 128 -1.27 -3.63 -14.24
N ASP A 129 -2.53 -4.05 -14.25
CA ASP A 129 -3.39 -4.01 -15.43
C ASP A 129 -4.45 -2.88 -15.38
N GLY A 130 -4.58 -2.23 -14.23
CA GLY A 130 -5.49 -1.12 -13.97
C GLY A 130 -6.96 -1.51 -13.99
N ARG A 131 -7.29 -2.80 -13.80
CA ARG A 131 -8.65 -3.32 -13.84
C ARG A 131 -9.05 -3.83 -12.47
N ARG A 132 -10.00 -3.13 -11.86
CA ARG A 132 -10.56 -3.49 -10.55
C ARG A 132 -11.30 -4.84 -10.56
N GLU A 133 -11.71 -5.32 -11.74
CA GLU A 133 -12.42 -6.58 -11.92
C GLU A 133 -11.49 -7.80 -11.85
N THR A 134 -10.17 -7.60 -11.95
CA THR A 134 -9.14 -8.62 -11.79
C THR A 134 -8.42 -8.44 -10.46
N GLY A 135 -7.70 -9.48 -10.04
CA GLY A 135 -6.98 -9.46 -8.77
C GLY A 135 -7.87 -9.60 -7.54
N TRP A 136 -7.25 -9.66 -6.37
CA TRP A 136 -7.96 -9.54 -5.10
C TRP A 136 -8.18 -8.05 -4.82
N GLU A 137 -9.43 -7.59 -4.86
CA GLU A 137 -9.79 -6.17 -4.67
C GLU A 137 -9.13 -5.20 -5.68
N GLY A 138 -8.69 -5.73 -6.83
CA GLY A 138 -7.93 -5.01 -7.86
C GLY A 138 -6.45 -5.40 -7.91
N TYR A 139 -5.89 -6.04 -6.89
CA TYR A 139 -4.45 -6.33 -6.84
C TYR A 139 -4.10 -7.67 -7.49
N ASP A 140 -3.23 -7.60 -8.50
CA ASP A 140 -2.70 -8.74 -9.24
C ASP A 140 -1.55 -9.44 -8.50
N PHE A 141 -0.74 -8.66 -7.78
CA PHE A 141 0.43 -9.15 -7.06
C PHE A 141 0.47 -8.69 -5.61
N MET A 142 1.07 -9.52 -4.77
CA MET A 142 1.36 -9.22 -3.37
C MET A 142 2.78 -9.69 -3.03
N LEU A 143 3.49 -8.87 -2.25
CA LEU A 143 4.84 -9.12 -1.78
C LEU A 143 4.90 -9.02 -0.25
N ASN A 144 5.99 -9.50 0.33
CA ASN A 144 6.29 -9.54 1.77
C ASN A 144 5.30 -10.31 2.65
N ARG A 145 4.22 -10.88 2.11
CA ARG A 145 3.41 -11.84 2.88
C ARG A 145 4.22 -13.06 3.30
N ARG A 146 5.18 -13.47 2.46
CA ARG A 146 6.22 -14.44 2.77
C ARG A 146 7.57 -13.90 2.33
N LEU A 147 8.60 -14.20 3.12
CA LEU A 147 9.99 -13.94 2.79
C LEU A 147 10.71 -15.27 2.59
N ALA A 148 11.62 -15.32 1.61
CA ALA A 148 12.54 -16.45 1.49
C ALA A 148 13.65 -16.35 2.56
N ASP A 149 14.14 -15.13 2.78
CA ASP A 149 15.07 -14.74 3.83
C ASP A 149 14.93 -13.22 4.11
N PRO A 150 15.64 -12.64 5.11
CA PRO A 150 15.52 -11.22 5.46
C PRO A 150 15.88 -10.21 4.35
N THR A 151 16.42 -10.66 3.23
CA THR A 151 16.83 -9.84 2.07
C THR A 151 16.09 -10.19 0.79
N ILE A 152 15.22 -11.20 0.80
CA ILE A 152 14.50 -11.69 -0.38
C ILE A 152 13.02 -11.91 -0.05
N THR A 153 12.14 -11.17 -0.73
CA THR A 153 10.69 -11.41 -0.67
C THR A 153 10.24 -12.44 -1.69
N ILE A 154 9.19 -13.18 -1.34
CA ILE A 154 8.39 -13.91 -2.30
C ILE A 154 7.46 -12.94 -3.04
N VAL A 155 7.36 -13.09 -4.35
CA VAL A 155 6.38 -12.41 -5.20
C VAL A 155 5.25 -13.38 -5.48
N GLU A 156 4.04 -13.04 -5.06
CA GLU A 156 2.86 -13.88 -5.24
C GLU A 156 1.88 -13.22 -6.22
N ALA A 157 1.32 -13.99 -7.13
CA ALA A 157 0.26 -13.56 -8.04
C ALA A 157 -1.09 -14.14 -7.62
N TRP A 158 -2.14 -13.36 -7.78
CA TRP A 158 -3.51 -13.76 -7.50
C TRP A 158 -3.95 -14.96 -8.37
N GLN A 159 -4.71 -15.90 -7.80
CA GLN A 159 -5.06 -17.18 -8.45
C GLN A 159 -6.55 -17.41 -8.66
N GLY A 160 -7.38 -16.39 -8.55
CA GLY A 160 -8.83 -16.52 -8.65
C GLY A 160 -9.55 -16.15 -7.35
N PRO A 161 -10.86 -16.43 -7.26
CA PRO A 161 -11.73 -15.78 -6.29
C PRO A 161 -11.21 -15.74 -4.84
N GLY A 162 -11.40 -14.60 -4.19
CA GLY A 162 -11.00 -14.39 -2.80
C GLY A 162 -9.51 -14.16 -2.61
N PHE A 163 -9.02 -14.44 -1.40
CA PHE A 163 -7.65 -14.17 -0.97
C PHE A 163 -6.72 -15.37 -1.26
N THR A 164 -6.56 -15.72 -2.53
CA THR A 164 -5.76 -16.88 -2.95
C THR A 164 -4.57 -16.45 -3.79
N TRP A 165 -3.38 -16.79 -3.31
CA TRP A 165 -2.10 -16.31 -3.85
C TRP A 165 -1.15 -17.48 -4.14
N ARG A 166 -0.34 -17.36 -5.20
CA ARG A 166 0.70 -18.35 -5.53
C ARG A 166 2.00 -17.66 -5.87
N GLU A 167 3.09 -18.22 -5.38
CA GLU A 167 4.45 -17.82 -5.71
C GLU A 167 4.70 -17.89 -7.22
N VAL A 168 5.20 -16.78 -7.77
CA VAL A 168 5.59 -16.65 -9.18
C VAL A 168 7.04 -16.18 -9.35
N GLY A 169 7.69 -15.77 -8.26
CA GLY A 169 9.08 -15.36 -8.28
C GLY A 169 9.56 -14.87 -6.93
N GLN A 170 10.77 -14.31 -6.94
CA GLN A 170 11.40 -13.70 -5.79
C GLN A 170 12.01 -12.36 -6.20
N ALA A 171 12.10 -11.44 -5.25
CA ALA A 171 12.68 -10.12 -5.47
C ALA A 171 13.54 -9.72 -4.27
N PRO A 172 14.69 -9.05 -4.50
CA PRO A 172 15.46 -8.51 -3.40
C PRO A 172 14.70 -7.37 -2.70
N LEU A 173 14.83 -7.35 -1.38
CA LEU A 173 14.40 -6.26 -0.53
C LEU A 173 15.60 -5.69 0.24
N TYR A 174 15.57 -4.39 0.49
CA TYR A 174 16.63 -3.65 1.16
C TYR A 174 16.03 -2.88 2.33
N LEU A 175 16.32 -3.34 3.54
CA LEU A 175 15.93 -2.70 4.79
C LEU A 175 17.08 -1.80 5.28
N ASP A 176 16.83 -0.52 5.45
CA ASP A 176 17.77 0.47 5.98
C ASP A 176 17.05 1.38 6.99
N GLY A 177 17.17 1.03 8.27
CA GLY A 177 16.57 1.76 9.39
C GLY A 177 15.05 1.90 9.23
N ALA A 178 14.62 3.11 8.89
CA ALA A 178 13.22 3.46 8.70
C ALA A 178 12.73 3.31 7.25
N SER A 179 13.51 2.68 6.36
CA SER A 179 13.15 2.53 4.95
C SER A 179 13.26 1.09 4.46
N LEU A 180 12.34 0.71 3.59
CA LEU A 180 12.29 -0.59 2.93
C LEU A 180 12.11 -0.38 1.43
N ALA A 181 13.00 -0.94 0.61
CA ALA A 181 12.88 -0.95 -0.84
C ALA A 181 12.74 -2.38 -1.37
N VAL A 182 11.89 -2.60 -2.37
CA VAL A 182 11.74 -3.87 -3.08
C VAL A 182 11.97 -3.63 -4.56
N GLU A 183 12.93 -4.34 -5.15
CA GLU A 183 13.32 -4.18 -6.56
C GLU A 183 12.78 -5.36 -7.39
N LEU A 184 11.85 -5.07 -8.30
CA LEU A 184 11.12 -6.06 -9.07
C LEU A 184 11.55 -6.07 -10.53
N PRO A 185 11.85 -7.25 -11.11
CA PRO A 185 11.96 -7.36 -12.56
C PRO A 185 10.64 -6.97 -13.22
N ARG A 186 10.68 -6.01 -14.15
CA ARG A 186 9.50 -5.57 -14.91
C ARG A 186 8.82 -6.73 -15.64
N THR A 187 9.61 -7.66 -16.16
CA THR A 187 9.13 -8.87 -16.85
C THR A 187 8.35 -9.79 -15.93
N LEU A 188 8.69 -9.87 -14.64
CA LEU A 188 7.94 -10.66 -13.66
C LEU A 188 6.52 -10.11 -13.45
N LEU A 189 6.37 -8.79 -13.58
CA LEU A 189 5.10 -8.08 -13.49
C LEU A 189 4.37 -7.94 -14.85
N GLY A 190 4.94 -8.47 -15.94
CA GLY A 190 4.39 -8.30 -17.30
C GLY A 190 4.55 -6.89 -17.89
N LEU A 191 5.38 -6.03 -17.30
CA LEU A 191 5.60 -4.64 -17.72
C LEU A 191 6.63 -4.54 -18.86
N THR A 192 6.25 -4.97 -20.07
CA THR A 192 7.19 -5.19 -21.20
C THR A 192 7.51 -3.96 -22.06
N GLY A 193 6.94 -2.80 -21.78
CA GLY A 193 7.21 -1.57 -22.54
C GLY A 193 6.82 -0.30 -21.80
N ASP A 194 7.14 0.84 -22.41
CA ASP A 194 6.76 2.18 -21.95
C ASP A 194 5.73 2.79 -22.93
N PRO A 195 4.80 3.63 -22.47
CA PRO A 195 4.54 3.94 -21.07
C PRO A 195 3.86 2.77 -20.37
N PHE A 196 4.02 2.69 -19.04
CA PHE A 196 3.25 1.78 -18.19
C PHE A 196 2.73 2.51 -16.96
N ALA A 197 1.82 1.86 -16.25
CA ALA A 197 1.34 2.34 -14.97
C ALA A 197 1.17 1.18 -14.00
N VAL A 198 1.39 1.44 -12.72
CA VAL A 198 1.14 0.50 -11.63
C VAL A 198 0.43 1.26 -10.52
N ASP A 199 -0.72 0.75 -10.11
CA ASP A 199 -1.37 1.17 -8.88
C ASP A 199 -0.81 0.34 -7.73
N PHE A 200 -0.43 0.98 -6.63
CA PHE A 200 0.23 0.29 -5.53
C PHE A 200 -0.21 0.83 -4.16
N LYS A 201 -0.02 -0.03 -3.16
CA LYS A 201 -0.28 0.25 -1.75
C LYS A 201 0.71 -0.50 -0.87
N TRP A 202 1.19 0.18 0.16
CA TRP A 202 1.88 -0.44 1.29
C TRP A 202 0.91 -0.64 2.44
N VAL A 203 1.01 -1.78 3.13
CA VAL A 203 0.22 -2.08 4.32
C VAL A 203 1.08 -2.78 5.34
N ASP A 204 1.05 -2.34 6.58
CA ASP A 204 1.67 -3.05 7.68
C ASP A 204 0.63 -3.49 8.71
N ASN A 205 0.72 -4.73 9.17
CA ASN A 205 -0.09 -5.31 10.24
C ASN A 205 -1.63 -5.12 10.11
N PRO A 206 -2.25 -5.49 8.99
CA PRO A 206 -3.72 -5.46 8.88
C PRO A 206 -4.42 -6.44 9.83
N VAL A 207 -3.70 -7.38 10.45
CA VAL A 207 -4.16 -8.43 11.38
C VAL A 207 -5.07 -9.49 10.75
N VAL A 208 -6.00 -9.09 9.89
CA VAL A 208 -6.98 -9.97 9.24
C VAL A 208 -6.65 -10.07 7.76
N GLU A 209 -6.14 -11.24 7.34
CA GLU A 209 -5.90 -11.50 5.93
C GLU A 209 -7.22 -11.57 5.14
N GLY A 210 -7.24 -11.02 3.92
CA GLY A 210 -8.40 -11.09 3.05
C GLY A 210 -9.54 -10.11 3.36
N ASP A 211 -9.41 -9.25 4.37
CA ASP A 211 -10.34 -8.16 4.64
C ASP A 211 -9.70 -6.80 4.31
N LEU A 212 -10.12 -6.20 3.19
CA LEU A 212 -9.65 -4.89 2.75
C LEU A 212 -9.99 -3.77 3.77
N MET A 213 -11.06 -3.92 4.55
CA MET A 213 -11.47 -2.93 5.54
C MET A 213 -10.59 -2.94 6.78
N ALA A 214 -9.81 -4.01 6.97
CA ALA A 214 -8.79 -4.05 8.00
C ALA A 214 -7.73 -2.95 7.79
N PHE A 215 -7.53 -2.46 6.55
CA PHE A 215 -6.60 -1.38 6.22
C PHE A 215 -7.03 0.00 6.75
N LEU A 216 -8.27 0.14 7.26
CA LEU A 216 -8.73 1.35 7.95
C LEU A 216 -8.60 1.23 9.47
N THR A 217 -8.54 0.01 9.98
CA THR A 217 -8.74 -0.25 11.40
C THR A 217 -7.49 -0.76 12.09
N ASN A 218 -6.62 -1.49 11.40
CA ASN A 218 -5.44 -2.11 12.01
C ASN A 218 -4.16 -1.69 11.32
N GLY A 219 -3.08 -1.70 12.10
CA GLY A 219 -1.74 -1.43 11.62
C GLY A 219 -1.66 -0.07 10.96
N ASP A 220 -1.13 -0.04 9.74
CA ASP A 220 -1.09 1.18 8.93
C ASP A 220 -1.18 0.84 7.43
N ALA A 221 -1.69 1.76 6.62
CA ALA A 221 -1.84 1.60 5.18
C ALA A 221 -1.56 2.91 4.44
N LEU A 222 -0.67 2.83 3.45
CA LEU A 222 -0.22 3.95 2.65
C LEU A 222 -0.59 3.70 1.17
N PRO A 223 -1.67 4.32 0.63
CA PRO A 223 -2.57 5.27 1.30
C PRO A 223 -3.60 4.58 2.18
N ASN A 224 -4.29 5.36 3.01
CA ASN A 224 -5.38 4.86 3.84
C ASN A 224 -6.53 4.19 3.06
N GLY A 225 -7.15 3.19 3.69
CA GLY A 225 -8.34 2.50 3.19
C GLY A 225 -8.17 1.85 1.81
N ARG A 226 -9.15 2.02 0.91
CA ARG A 226 -9.15 1.39 -0.42
C ARG A 226 -8.50 2.25 -1.51
N PHE A 227 -7.84 3.35 -1.16
CA PHE A 227 -7.17 4.20 -2.15
C PHE A 227 -5.91 3.52 -2.65
N ASN A 228 -5.40 3.95 -3.80
CA ASN A 228 -4.12 3.53 -4.31
C ASN A 228 -3.32 4.74 -4.79
N TYR A 229 -2.00 4.63 -4.75
CA TYR A 229 -1.15 5.52 -5.51
C TYR A 229 -0.94 4.96 -6.89
N ARG A 230 -0.82 5.86 -7.87
CA ARG A 230 -0.55 5.49 -9.25
C ARG A 230 0.83 5.96 -9.65
N TYR A 231 1.71 5.03 -9.98
CA TYR A 231 2.97 5.31 -10.66
C TYR A 231 2.78 5.23 -12.16
N ARG A 232 3.42 6.14 -12.92
CA ARG A 232 3.45 6.11 -14.39
C ARG A 232 4.91 6.25 -14.84
N GLY A 233 5.41 5.27 -15.59
CA GLY A 233 6.75 5.31 -16.21
C GLY A 233 6.68 5.63 -17.69
N GLN A 234 7.70 6.33 -18.21
CA GLN A 234 7.92 6.59 -19.64
C GLN A 234 9.40 6.48 -20.03
#